data_AF-A0A946UNQ3-F1
#
_entry.id   AF-A0A946UNQ3-F1
#
_cell.length_a   1.000
_cell.length_b   1.000
_cell.length_c   1.000
_cell.angle_alpha   90.00
_cell.angle_beta   90.00
_cell.angle_gamma   90.00
#
_symmetry.space_group_name_H-M   'P 1'
#
loop_
_entity.id
_entity.type
_entity.pdbx_description
1 polymer ?
#
loop_
_entity_poly.entity_id
_entity_poly.type
_entity_poly.pdbx_seq_one_letter_code
_entity_poly.pdbx_strand_id
1 'polypeptide(L)'
;LSGDPDCVYVQCFDDAELRRLKHELKFPWRLVQLLGENSWNEASTNYDELRTLDGLEKVAGWADAIGPWLPQCYEIGNDAEVLPSGLAQAAHDEGLAIHPYTFRVDELPPGFTDFDELLRFFIEDLEVDGLFTDFSDRVRKWLSARQ
;
A
#
# COMPACT_ATOMS: atom_id res chain seq x y z
N LEU A 1 23.62 -6.70 -11.67
CA LEU A 1 22.48 -5.98 -12.30
C LEU A 1 22.83 -4.50 -12.25
N SER A 2 22.85 -3.80 -13.40
CA SER A 2 23.30 -2.41 -13.54
C SER A 2 22.13 -1.43 -13.71
N GLY A 3 21.02 -1.67 -13.01
CA GLY A 3 19.87 -0.76 -12.98
C GLY A 3 20.07 0.33 -11.93
N ASP A 4 19.36 1.46 -12.11
CA ASP A 4 19.24 2.46 -11.06
C ASP A 4 18.58 1.82 -9.82
N PRO A 5 19.25 1.75 -8.67
CA PRO A 5 18.71 1.13 -7.47
C PRO A 5 17.41 1.79 -6.97
N ASP A 6 17.13 3.04 -7.38
CA ASP A 6 15.88 3.74 -7.05
C ASP A 6 14.68 3.29 -7.90
N CYS A 7 14.91 2.53 -8.97
CA CYS A 7 13.87 2.09 -9.90
C CYS A 7 13.37 0.65 -9.63
N VAL A 8 13.85 -0.01 -8.57
CA VAL A 8 13.48 -1.39 -8.25
C VAL A 8 12.90 -1.47 -6.85
N TYR A 9 11.68 -1.98 -6.77
CA TYR A 9 11.03 -2.38 -5.53
C TYR A 9 10.92 -3.90 -5.47
N VAL A 10 11.29 -4.50 -4.35
CA VAL A 10 10.98 -5.90 -4.04
C VAL A 10 9.91 -5.91 -2.96
N GLN A 11 8.80 -6.57 -3.24
CA GLN A 11 7.65 -6.64 -2.35
C GLN A 11 7.41 -8.08 -1.90
N CYS A 12 7.02 -8.25 -0.63
CA CYS A 12 6.72 -9.56 -0.07
C CYS A 12 5.68 -9.46 1.05
N PHE A 13 4.85 -10.49 1.18
CA PHE A 13 3.92 -10.66 2.30
C PHE A 13 4.62 -11.13 3.57
N ASP A 14 5.68 -11.95 3.44
CA ASP A 14 6.42 -12.52 4.57
C ASP A 14 7.43 -11.51 5.15
N ASP A 15 7.11 -10.99 6.33
CA ASP A 15 7.96 -10.03 7.04
C ASP A 15 9.30 -10.64 7.49
N ALA A 16 9.35 -11.95 7.76
CA ALA A 16 10.59 -12.61 8.11
C ALA A 16 11.55 -12.64 6.92
N GLU A 17 11.06 -12.84 5.70
CA GLU A 17 11.88 -12.81 4.49
C GLU A 17 12.38 -11.39 4.19
N LEU A 18 11.55 -10.35 4.39
CA LEU A 18 12.00 -8.96 4.23
C LEU A 18 13.07 -8.57 5.25
N ARG A 19 12.92 -9.00 6.51
CA ARG A 19 13.96 -8.83 7.54
C ARG A 19 15.24 -9.58 7.17
N ARG A 20 15.13 -10.80 6.64
CA ARG A 20 16.29 -11.57 6.15
C ARG A 20 17.00 -10.84 5.01
N LEU A 21 16.25 -10.34 4.03
CA LEU A 21 16.78 -9.55 2.92
C LEU A 21 17.50 -8.30 3.43
N LYS A 22 16.87 -7.52 4.32
CA LYS A 22 17.47 -6.29 4.84
C LYS A 22 18.70 -6.54 5.71
N HIS A 23 18.57 -7.41 6.71
CA HIS A 23 19.54 -7.48 7.80
C HIS A 23 20.62 -8.53 7.55
N GLU A 24 20.32 -9.66 6.92
CA GLU A 24 21.29 -10.73 6.67
C GLU A 24 21.94 -10.57 5.30
N LEU A 25 21.13 -10.42 4.26
CA LEU A 25 21.61 -10.34 2.88
C LEU A 25 22.07 -8.93 2.48
N LYS A 26 21.82 -7.92 3.33
CA LYS A 26 22.15 -6.51 3.08
C LYS A 26 21.65 -6.05 1.73
N PHE A 27 20.41 -6.43 1.42
CA PHE A 27 19.79 -6.15 0.15
C PHE A 27 19.76 -4.64 -0.10
N PRO A 28 20.28 -4.15 -1.24
CA PRO A 28 20.54 -2.72 -1.42
C PRO A 28 19.37 -1.94 -2.02
N TRP A 29 18.28 -2.60 -2.43
CA TRP A 29 17.15 -1.96 -3.10
C TRP A 29 15.95 -1.83 -2.17
N ARG A 30 14.96 -1.03 -2.61
CA ARG A 30 13.77 -0.71 -1.82
C ARG A 30 12.94 -1.95 -1.55
N LEU A 31 12.52 -2.11 -0.31
CA LEU A 31 11.68 -3.21 0.15
C LEU A 31 10.27 -2.70 0.47
N VAL A 32 9.26 -3.47 0.06
CA VAL A 32 7.84 -3.17 0.33
C VAL A 32 7.23 -4.31 1.16
N GLN A 33 6.72 -3.99 2.33
CA GLN A 33 5.92 -4.91 3.12
C GLN A 33 4.48 -4.93 2.58
N LEU A 34 4.07 -6.04 1.97
CA LEU A 34 2.67 -6.23 1.59
C LEU A 34 1.83 -6.55 2.83
N LEU A 35 0.66 -5.93 2.93
CA LEU A 35 -0.29 -6.13 4.02
C LEU A 35 -1.56 -6.79 3.47
N GLY A 36 -1.78 -8.04 3.87
CA GLY A 36 -2.99 -8.80 3.55
C GLY A 36 -3.91 -8.94 4.76
N GLU A 37 -4.81 -9.91 4.70
CA GLU A 37 -5.56 -10.35 5.87
C GLU A 37 -4.96 -11.64 6.42
N ASN A 38 -4.93 -11.78 7.75
CA ASN A 38 -4.43 -12.99 8.42
C ASN A 38 -5.15 -14.26 7.95
N SER A 39 -6.43 -14.13 7.58
CA SER A 39 -7.25 -15.22 7.05
C SER A 39 -6.80 -15.73 5.67
N TRP A 40 -6.02 -14.95 4.92
CA TRP A 40 -5.51 -15.37 3.61
C TRP A 40 -4.41 -16.44 3.72
N ASN A 41 -3.77 -16.56 4.90
CA ASN A 41 -2.66 -17.51 5.13
C ASN A 41 -1.51 -17.37 4.12
N GLU A 42 -1.25 -16.17 3.61
CA GLU A 42 -0.15 -15.89 2.67
C GLU A 42 1.24 -16.11 3.30
N ALA A 43 1.37 -15.84 4.60
CA ALA A 43 2.58 -16.03 5.39
C ALA A 43 2.22 -16.24 6.87
N SER A 44 3.21 -16.57 7.72
CA SER A 44 3.04 -16.56 9.18
C SER A 44 3.01 -15.16 9.80
N THR A 45 3.17 -14.12 8.97
CA THR A 45 3.11 -12.71 9.35
C THR A 45 1.74 -12.33 9.90
N ASN A 46 1.72 -11.56 10.98
CA ASN A 46 0.50 -11.02 11.57
C ASN A 46 0.21 -9.62 11.03
N TYR A 47 -0.63 -9.52 10.00
CA TYR A 47 -0.94 -8.26 9.34
C TYR A 47 -1.74 -7.29 10.22
N ASP A 48 -2.49 -7.79 11.21
CA ASP A 48 -3.18 -6.92 12.18
C ASP A 48 -2.17 -6.14 13.02
N GLU A 49 -1.10 -6.80 13.46
CA GLU A 49 -0.03 -6.14 14.21
C GLU A 49 0.71 -5.13 13.34
N LEU A 50 1.05 -5.49 12.09
CA LEU A 50 1.80 -4.61 11.19
C LEU A 50 1.05 -3.32 10.81
N ARG A 51 -0.28 -3.30 10.93
CA ARG A 51 -1.13 -2.12 10.68
C ARG A 51 -1.23 -1.16 11.87
N THR A 52 -0.77 -1.55 13.06
CA THR A 52 -0.75 -0.66 14.23
C THR A 52 0.40 0.34 14.16
N LEU A 53 0.35 1.43 14.93
CA LEU A 53 1.45 2.40 15.01
C LEU A 53 2.79 1.73 15.39
N ASP A 54 2.80 0.96 16.47
CA ASP A 54 3.97 0.15 16.88
C ASP A 54 4.42 -0.85 15.79
N GLY A 55 3.47 -1.34 14.98
CA GLY A 55 3.73 -2.20 13.84
C GLY A 55 4.47 -1.48 12.72
N LEU A 56 4.00 -0.30 12.34
CA LEU A 56 4.60 0.53 11.30
C LEU A 56 5.99 1.02 11.69
N GLU A 57 6.19 1.44 12.94
CA GLU A 57 7.52 1.81 13.47
C GLU A 57 8.51 0.64 13.31
N LYS A 58 8.08 -0.59 13.63
CA LYS A 58 8.89 -1.78 13.40
C LYS A 58 9.17 -1.98 11.91
N VAL A 59 8.13 -1.91 11.06
CA VAL A 59 8.22 -2.12 9.61
C VAL A 59 9.24 -1.18 8.97
N ALA A 60 9.31 0.08 9.40
CA ALA A 60 10.31 1.05 8.95
C ALA A 60 11.76 0.61 9.20
N GLY A 61 11.99 -0.34 10.13
CA GLY A 61 13.28 -0.96 10.36
C GLY A 61 13.77 -1.87 9.22
N TRP A 62 12.86 -2.43 8.40
CA TRP A 62 13.22 -3.34 7.31
C TRP A 62 12.67 -2.98 5.93
N ALA A 63 11.56 -2.24 5.84
CA ALA A 63 10.93 -1.83 4.60
C ALA A 63 10.99 -0.32 4.40
N ASP A 64 10.90 0.10 3.13
CA ASP A 64 10.88 1.50 2.70
C ASP A 64 9.45 1.94 2.32
N ALA A 65 8.54 0.99 2.16
CA ALA A 65 7.13 1.22 1.87
C ALA A 65 6.25 0.08 2.39
N ILE A 66 4.95 0.35 2.51
CA ILE A 66 3.91 -0.66 2.68
C ILE A 66 3.03 -0.74 1.43
N GLY A 67 2.53 -1.93 1.12
CA GLY A 67 1.52 -2.14 0.09
C GLY A 67 0.29 -2.77 0.72
N PRO A 68 -0.72 -1.99 1.17
CA PRO A 68 -1.92 -2.55 1.77
C PRO A 68 -2.99 -2.93 0.75
N TRP A 69 -3.84 -3.87 1.14
CA TRP A 69 -5.11 -4.12 0.46
C TRP A 69 -6.05 -2.92 0.61
N LEU A 70 -6.73 -2.50 -0.47
CA LEU A 70 -7.54 -1.26 -0.52
C LEU A 70 -8.45 -1.02 0.71
N PRO A 71 -9.27 -1.99 1.17
CA PRO A 71 -10.18 -1.78 2.29
C PRO A 71 -9.51 -1.55 3.64
N GLN A 72 -8.18 -1.70 3.73
CA GLN A 72 -7.43 -1.38 4.95
C GLN A 72 -7.12 0.13 5.06
N CYS A 73 -7.26 0.87 3.96
CA CYS A 73 -6.95 2.30 3.88
C CYS A 73 -8.14 3.20 4.23
N TYR A 74 -9.35 2.65 4.38
CA TYR A 74 -10.56 3.41 4.61
C TYR A 74 -11.60 2.64 5.41
N GLU A 75 -12.56 3.37 5.95
CA GLU A 75 -13.74 2.86 6.64
C GLU A 75 -15.00 3.40 5.97
N ILE A 76 -16.11 2.69 6.12
CA ILE A 76 -17.43 3.17 5.67
C ILE A 76 -18.21 3.58 6.91
N GLY A 77 -18.47 4.88 7.04
CA GLY A 77 -19.24 5.48 8.12
C GLY A 77 -20.73 5.14 8.06
N ASN A 78 -21.46 5.56 9.10
CA ASN A 78 -22.89 5.25 9.27
C ASN A 78 -23.77 5.74 8.10
N ASP A 79 -23.40 6.84 7.45
CA ASP A 79 -24.12 7.44 6.33
C ASP A 79 -23.57 7.00 4.96
N ALA A 80 -22.91 5.85 4.91
CA ALA A 80 -22.21 5.33 3.72
C ALA A 80 -21.08 6.24 3.19
N GLU A 81 -20.60 7.18 4.02
CA GLU A 81 -19.44 8.01 3.73
C GLU A 81 -18.16 7.19 3.82
N VAL A 82 -17.25 7.39 2.86
CA VAL A 82 -15.92 6.77 2.88
C VAL A 82 -14.96 7.70 3.62
N LEU A 83 -14.36 7.20 4.69
CA LEU A 83 -13.46 7.95 5.56
C LEU A 83 -12.06 7.32 5.58
N PRO A 84 -10.97 8.10 5.63
CA PRO A 84 -9.63 7.55 5.84
C PRO A 84 -9.54 6.70 7.11
N SER A 85 -8.88 5.54 7.04
CA SER A 85 -8.62 4.72 8.24
C SER A 85 -7.50 5.29 9.13
N GLY A 86 -6.73 6.26 8.60
CA GLY A 86 -5.52 6.78 9.22
C GLY A 86 -4.25 5.99 8.89
N LEU A 87 -4.35 4.84 8.21
CA LEU A 87 -3.19 4.01 7.87
C LEU A 87 -2.18 4.72 6.97
N ALA A 88 -2.65 5.48 5.97
CA ALA A 88 -1.78 6.22 5.06
C ALA A 88 -0.95 7.26 5.82
N GLN A 89 -1.61 8.11 6.62
CA GLN A 89 -0.95 9.10 7.46
C GLN A 89 0.05 8.47 8.42
N ALA A 90 -0.35 7.38 9.10
CA ALA A 90 0.52 6.68 10.04
C ALA A 90 1.76 6.08 9.36
N ALA A 91 1.63 5.57 8.12
CA ALA A 91 2.78 5.09 7.36
C ALA A 91 3.74 6.25 7.01
N HIS A 92 3.20 7.38 6.56
CA HIS A 92 4.00 8.57 6.26
C HIS A 92 4.71 9.13 7.48
N ASP A 93 4.07 9.14 8.65
CA ASP A 93 4.66 9.59 9.91
C ASP A 93 5.89 8.74 10.31
N GLU A 94 5.90 7.45 9.95
CA GLU A 94 7.03 6.53 10.13
C GLU A 94 8.03 6.55 8.96
N GLY A 95 7.83 7.43 7.97
CA GLY A 95 8.70 7.56 6.79
C GLY A 95 8.54 6.44 5.76
N LEU A 96 7.44 5.69 5.81
CA LEU A 96 7.10 4.65 4.85
C LEU A 96 6.24 5.24 3.72
N ALA A 97 6.62 4.97 2.47
CA ALA A 97 5.70 5.20 1.35
C ALA A 97 4.53 4.19 1.38
N ILE A 98 3.41 4.51 0.73
CA ILE A 98 2.24 3.64 0.68
C ILE A 98 1.78 3.38 -0.76
N HIS A 99 1.72 2.11 -1.16
CA HIS A 99 1.36 1.66 -2.51
C HIS A 99 0.21 0.62 -2.49
N PRO A 100 -1.06 1.03 -2.31
CA PRO A 100 -2.17 0.09 -2.15
C PRO A 100 -2.50 -0.70 -3.42
N TYR A 101 -3.13 -1.87 -3.22
CA TYR A 101 -3.52 -2.78 -4.29
C TYR A 101 -4.92 -3.41 -4.08
N THR A 102 -5.66 -3.82 -5.13
CA THR A 102 -5.44 -3.56 -6.56
C THR A 102 -6.61 -2.75 -7.09
N PHE A 103 -6.33 -1.63 -7.74
CA PHE A 103 -7.33 -0.76 -8.36
C PHE A 103 -7.86 -1.40 -9.65
N ARG A 104 -9.13 -1.78 -9.63
CA ARG A 104 -9.82 -2.47 -10.73
C ARG A 104 -11.06 -1.70 -11.15
N VAL A 105 -11.22 -1.45 -12.46
CA VAL A 105 -12.43 -0.75 -12.97
C VAL A 105 -13.64 -1.68 -13.06
N ASP A 106 -13.40 -2.99 -13.10
CA ASP A 106 -14.39 -4.06 -13.23
C ASP A 106 -14.82 -4.65 -11.89
N GLU A 107 -14.16 -4.26 -10.81
CA GLU A 107 -14.38 -4.75 -9.45
C GLU A 107 -14.06 -3.64 -8.44
N LEU A 108 -14.98 -2.68 -8.32
CA LEU A 108 -14.83 -1.58 -7.37
C LEU A 108 -15.04 -2.07 -5.94
N PRO A 109 -14.23 -1.59 -4.98
CA PRO A 109 -14.40 -1.98 -3.60
C PRO A 109 -15.63 -1.24 -3.00
N PRO A 110 -16.19 -1.74 -1.88
CA PRO A 110 -17.36 -1.12 -1.26
C PRO A 110 -17.12 0.36 -0.92
N GLY A 111 -18.16 1.19 -1.08
CA GLY A 111 -18.10 2.63 -0.80
C GLY A 111 -17.83 3.51 -2.03
N PHE A 112 -17.42 2.93 -3.16
CA PHE A 112 -17.12 3.67 -4.39
C PHE A 112 -18.11 3.36 -5.51
N THR A 113 -18.57 4.41 -6.18
CA THR A 113 -19.55 4.30 -7.26
C THR A 113 -18.92 4.18 -8.65
N ASP A 114 -17.73 4.77 -8.81
CA ASP A 114 -16.93 4.67 -10.03
C ASP A 114 -15.42 4.68 -9.75
N PHE A 115 -14.64 4.41 -10.79
CA PHE A 115 -13.20 4.32 -10.70
C PHE A 115 -12.52 5.67 -10.49
N ASP A 116 -13.10 6.77 -10.98
CA ASP A 116 -12.52 8.10 -10.84
C ASP A 116 -12.67 8.61 -9.40
N GLU A 117 -13.77 8.25 -8.72
CA GLU A 117 -13.98 8.48 -7.30
C GLU A 117 -12.96 7.72 -6.44
N LEU A 118 -12.73 6.44 -6.76
CA LEU A 118 -11.70 5.63 -6.10
C LEU A 118 -10.30 6.25 -6.25
N LEU A 119 -9.94 6.66 -7.47
CA LEU A 119 -8.65 7.31 -7.72
C LEU A 119 -8.53 8.64 -7.00
N ARG A 120 -9.57 9.47 -7.02
CA ARG A 120 -9.58 10.75 -6.32
C ARG A 120 -9.35 10.55 -4.83
N PHE A 121 -10.08 9.63 -4.21
CA PHE A 121 -9.95 9.37 -2.78
C PHE A 121 -8.55 8.90 -2.41
N PHE A 122 -8.00 7.91 -3.10
CA PHE A 122 -6.68 7.40 -2.75
C PHE A 122 -5.52 8.35 -3.10
N ILE A 123 -5.59 9.05 -4.24
CA ILE A 123 -4.48 9.90 -4.69
C ILE A 123 -4.53 11.28 -4.04
N GLU A 124 -5.72 11.83 -3.80
CA GLU A 124 -5.85 13.21 -3.30
C GLU A 124 -6.21 13.26 -1.82
N ASP A 125 -7.13 12.40 -1.36
CA ASP A 125 -7.58 12.46 0.02
C ASP A 125 -6.63 11.66 0.94
N LEU A 126 -6.05 10.55 0.46
CA LEU A 126 -5.06 9.75 1.20
C LEU A 126 -3.60 10.02 0.81
N GLU A 127 -3.37 10.79 -0.25
CA GLU A 127 -2.04 11.15 -0.76
C GLU A 127 -1.08 9.94 -0.94
N VAL A 128 -1.58 8.82 -1.49
CA VAL A 128 -0.73 7.63 -1.69
C VAL A 128 0.41 7.88 -2.70
N ASP A 129 1.59 7.35 -2.41
CA ASP A 129 2.81 7.58 -3.20
C ASP A 129 2.83 6.85 -4.55
N GLY A 130 1.97 5.85 -4.68
CA GLY A 130 1.83 4.99 -5.84
C GLY A 130 0.66 4.04 -5.64
N LEU A 131 0.32 3.26 -6.66
CA LEU A 131 -0.74 2.27 -6.56
C LEU A 131 -0.54 1.14 -7.56
N PHE A 132 -1.12 -0.02 -7.28
CA PHE A 132 -1.19 -1.14 -8.21
C PHE A 132 -2.54 -1.20 -8.88
N THR A 133 -2.56 -1.30 -10.20
CA THR A 133 -3.79 -1.36 -10.99
C THR A 133 -3.64 -2.34 -12.15
N ASP A 134 -4.74 -3.00 -12.50
CA ASP A 134 -4.83 -3.81 -13.72
C ASP A 134 -5.11 -2.95 -14.97
N PHE A 135 -5.40 -1.65 -14.78
CA PHE A 135 -5.85 -0.72 -15.83
C PHE A 135 -4.97 0.53 -15.87
N SER A 136 -3.67 0.33 -16.09
CA SER A 136 -2.66 1.41 -16.08
C SER A 136 -2.95 2.56 -17.05
N ASP A 137 -3.59 2.29 -18.20
CA ASP A 137 -4.03 3.29 -19.16
C ASP A 137 -5.11 4.22 -18.58
N ARG A 138 -6.00 3.69 -17.74
CA ARG A 138 -7.07 4.45 -17.09
C ARG A 138 -6.50 5.39 -16.03
N VAL A 139 -5.61 4.89 -15.18
CA VAL A 139 -4.94 5.71 -14.16
C VAL A 139 -4.11 6.81 -14.81
N ARG A 140 -3.32 6.47 -15.83
CA ARG A 140 -2.51 7.47 -16.57
C ARG A 140 -3.39 8.54 -17.22
N LYS A 141 -4.51 8.15 -17.83
CA LYS A 141 -5.46 9.09 -18.44
C LYS A 141 -6.06 10.02 -17.38
N TRP A 142 -6.45 9.49 -16.23
CA TRP A 142 -6.99 10.26 -15.12
C TRP A 142 -5.97 11.29 -14.60
N LEU A 143 -4.73 10.87 -14.33
CA LEU A 143 -3.64 11.75 -13.89
C LEU A 143 -3.34 12.86 -14.92
N SER A 144 -3.34 12.53 -16.21
CA SER A 144 -3.04 13.50 -17.28
C SER A 144 -4.14 14.53 -17.50
N ALA A 145 -5.39 14.24 -17.09
CA ALA A 145 -6.51 15.17 -17.24
C ALA A 145 -6.56 16.26 -16.16
N ARG A 146 -5.67 16.18 -15.16
CA ARG A 146 -5.63 17.06 -13.98
C ARG A 146 -4.38 17.95 -13.92
N GLN A 147 -3.49 17.85 -14.92
CA GLN A 147 -2.37 18.78 -15.16
C GLN A 147 -2.81 19.91 -16.09
#